data_AF-A0A0U4VN03-F1
#
_entry.id   AF-A0A0U4VN03-F1
#
_cell.length_a   1.000
_cell.length_b   1.000
_cell.length_c   1.000
_cell.angle_alpha   90.00
_cell.angle_beta   90.00
_cell.angle_gamma   90.00
#
_symmetry.space_group_name_H-M   'P 1'
#
loop_
_entity.id
_entity.type
_entity.pdbx_description
1 polymer ?
#
loop_
_entity_poly.entity_id
_entity_poly.type
_entity_poly.pdbx_seq_one_letter_code
_entity_poly.pdbx_strand_id
1 'polypeptide(L)' 'MKTIRALRQFSHYHAGNFDQGETRPVDDYVADALVGMELAEEVSTEGKPEVKTKPATRKKDDPQ' A
#
# COMPACT_ATOMS: atom_id res chain seq x y z
N MET A 1 -15.24 -4.03 -1.06
CA MET A 1 -13.89 -3.77 -0.52
C MET A 1 -12.90 -4.60 -1.30
N LYS A 2 -11.86 -3.94 -1.83
CA LYS A 2 -10.80 -4.54 -2.64
C LYS A 2 -9.48 -4.46 -1.89
N THR A 3 -8.61 -5.44 -2.10
CA THR A 3 -7.25 -5.36 -1.59
C THR A 3 -6.35 -4.83 -2.70
N ILE A 4 -5.54 -3.83 -2.37
CA ILE A 4 -4.58 -3.25 -3.30
C ILE A 4 -3.16 -3.43 -2.79
N ARG A 5 -2.19 -3.51 -3.70
CA ARG A 5 -0.76 -3.38 -3.41
C ARG A 5 -0.26 -2.06 -3.99
N ALA A 6 0.33 -1.21 -3.15
CA ALA A 6 0.92 0.05 -3.59
C ALA A 6 2.16 -0.19 -4.47
N LEU A 7 2.21 0.42 -5.65
CA LEU A 7 3.34 0.30 -6.60
C LEU A 7 4.50 1.23 -6.22
N ARG A 8 4.20 2.32 -5.52
CA ARG A 8 5.11 3.37 -5.05
C ARG A 8 4.59 3.96 -3.75
N GLN A 9 5.43 4.67 -3.01
CA GLN A 9 5.01 5.37 -1.80
C GLN A 9 4.11 6.56 -2.17
N PHE A 10 2.95 6.71 -1.51
CA PHE A 10 2.06 7.86 -1.70
C PHE A 10 1.23 8.14 -0.44
N SER A 11 0.66 9.35 -0.35
CA SER A 11 -0.27 9.74 0.70
C SER A 11 -1.67 9.93 0.13
N HIS A 12 -2.68 9.34 0.76
CA HIS A 12 -4.08 9.55 0.44
C HIS A 12 -4.79 10.29 1.58
N TYR A 13 -5.55 11.33 1.26
CA TYR A 13 -6.13 12.25 2.26
C TYR A 13 -6.99 11.54 3.33
N HIS A 14 -7.73 10.49 2.94
CA HIS A 14 -8.57 9.71 3.87
C HIS A 14 -7.96 8.37 4.31
N ALA A 15 -7.05 7.80 3.52
CA ALA A 15 -6.55 6.42 3.72
C ALA A 15 -5.12 6.37 4.30
N GLY A 16 -4.51 7.54 4.54
CA GLY A 16 -3.20 7.65 5.15
C GLY A 16 -2.04 7.49 4.16
N ASN A 17 -0.85 7.21 4.68
CA ASN A 17 0.31 6.90 3.85
C ASN A 17 0.33 5.42 3.48
N PHE A 18 0.75 5.16 2.25
CA PHE A 18 1.03 3.83 1.71
C PHE A 18 2.51 3.76 1.38
N ASP A 19 3.18 2.76 1.91
CA ASP A 19 4.56 2.44 1.54
C ASP A 19 4.58 1.60 0.26
N GLN A 20 5.69 1.67 -0.48
CA GLN A 20 5.86 0.84 -1.68
C GLN A 20 5.77 -0.66 -1.33
N GLY A 21 4.93 -1.39 -2.05
CA GLY A 21 4.67 -2.82 -1.84
C GLY A 21 3.70 -3.11 -0.69
N GLU A 22 3.20 -2.09 0.02
CA GLU A 22 2.21 -2.27 1.07
C GLU A 22 0.91 -2.81 0.48
N THR A 23 0.38 -3.87 1.10
CA THR A 23 -0.88 -4.48 0.70
C THR A 23 -1.93 -4.25 1.76
N ARG A 24 -3.05 -3.61 1.42
CA ARG A 24 -4.14 -3.37 2.38
C ARG A 24 -5.52 -3.38 1.72
N PRO A 25 -6.57 -3.76 2.48
CA PRO A 25 -7.95 -3.61 2.03
C PRO A 25 -8.39 -2.14 2.08
N VAL A 26 -9.00 -1.67 1.01
CA VAL A 26 -9.58 -0.32 0.88
C VAL A 26 -10.99 -0.41 0.28
N ASP A 27 -11.74 0.68 0.37
CA ASP A 27 -13.02 0.80 -0.32
C ASP A 27 -12.85 0.67 -1.84
N ASP A 28 -13.86 0.13 -2.52
CA ASP A 28 -13.78 -0.17 -3.96
C ASP A 28 -13.51 1.09 -4.78
N TYR A 29 -14.15 2.20 -4.41
CA TYR A 29 -13.92 3.51 -5.02
C TYR A 29 -12.46 4.00 -4.86
N VAL A 30 -11.84 3.75 -3.71
CA VAL A 30 -10.44 4.12 -3.45
C VAL A 30 -9.50 3.21 -4.25
N ALA A 31 -9.79 1.91 -4.30
CA ALA A 31 -9.03 0.96 -5.11
C ALA A 31 -9.06 1.35 -6.60
N ASP A 32 -10.23 1.57 -7.17
CA ASP A 32 -10.39 1.89 -8.59
C ASP A 32 -9.67 3.20 -8.95
N ALA A 33 -9.73 4.21 -8.07
CA ALA A 33 -8.99 5.46 -8.26
C ALA A 33 -7.47 5.24 -8.20
N LEU A 34 -6.96 4.51 -7.20
CA LEU A 34 -5.52 4.28 -7.05
C LEU A 34 -4.95 3.39 -8.15
N VAL A 35 -5.72 2.42 -8.63
CA VAL A 35 -5.36 1.58 -9.79
C VAL A 35 -5.38 2.39 -11.08
N GLY A 36 -6.43 3.19 -11.32
CA GLY A 36 -6.52 4.06 -12.49
C GLY A 36 -5.44 5.14 -12.55
N MET A 37 -4.88 5.53 -11.41
CA MET A 37 -3.75 6.47 -11.31
C MET A 37 -2.37 5.80 -11.33
N GLU A 38 -2.31 4.47 -11.53
CA GLU A 38 -1.07 3.69 -11.50
C GLU A 38 -0.28 3.91 -10.18
N LEU A 39 -1.01 4.08 -9.07
CA LEU A 39 -0.44 4.19 -7.72
C LEU A 39 -0.45 2.84 -7.02
N ALA A 40 -1.41 1.98 -7.36
CA ALA A 40 -1.56 0.65 -6.80
C ALA A 40 -2.05 -0.34 -7.86
N GLU A 41 -2.00 -1.63 -7.54
CA GLU A 41 -2.60 -2.71 -8.31
C GLU A 41 -3.61 -3.47 -7.43
N GLU A 42 -4.71 -3.94 -8.02
CA GLU A 42 -5.66 -4.80 -7.32
C GLU A 42 -5.07 -6.20 -7.17
N VAL A 43 -5.07 -6.73 -5.94
CA VAL A 43 -4.58 -8.08 -5.64
C VAL A 43 -5.75 -8.94 -5.16
N SER A 44 -6.04 -10.01 -5.90
CA SER A 44 -7.06 -10.99 -5.49
C SER A 44 -6.59 -11.77 -4.26
N THR A 45 -7.37 -11.72 -3.19
CA THR A 45 -7.08 -12.40 -1.91
C THR A 45 -7.32 -13.91 -1.93
N GLU A 46 -7.52 -14.53 -3.10
CA GLU A 46 -7.79 -15.97 -3.23
C GLU A 46 -6.55 -16.87 -3.10
N GLY A 47 -5.37 -16.32 -2.80
CA GLY A 47 -4.16 -17.15 -2.69
C GLY A 47 -3.06 -16.50 -1.89
N LYS A 48 -3.17 -16.58 -0.55
CA LYS A 48 -2.15 -16.23 0.46
C LYS A 48 -1.70 -14.76 0.45
N PRO A 49 -1.93 -14.00 1.53
CA PRO A 49 -1.21 -12.76 1.72
C PRO A 49 0.24 -13.17 2.00
N GLU A 50 1.11 -13.16 0.99
CA GLU A 50 2.55 -13.25 1.21
C GLU A 50 2.98 -11.89 1.77
N VAL A 51 2.64 -11.70 3.05
CA VAL A 51 3.05 -10.58 3.88
C VAL A 51 4.56 -10.69 4.04
N LYS A 52 5.31 -10.25 3.04
CA LYS A 52 6.69 -9.81 3.23
C LYS A 52 6.62 -8.43 3.87
N THR A 53 6.18 -8.38 5.13
CA THR A 53 6.54 -7.30 6.03
C THR A 53 8.05 -7.40 6.22
N LYS A 54 8.81 -6.78 5.32
CA LYS A 54 10.09 -6.24 5.73
C LYS A 54 9.73 -4.94 6.44
N PRO A 55 9.96 -4.83 7.75
CA PRO A 55 9.72 -3.58 8.45
C PRO A 55 10.58 -2.53 7.75
N ALA A 56 9.95 -1.44 7.28
CA ALA A 56 10.68 -0.22 7.00
C ALA A 56 11.24 0.27 8.34
N THR A 57 12.42 -0.24 8.69
CA THR A 57 13.31 0.42 9.65
C THR A 57 13.50 1.83 9.12
N ARG A 58 12.73 2.78 9.66
CA ARG A 58 13.16 4.18 9.71
C ARG A 58 14.44 4.16 10.54
N LYS A 59 15.58 3.99 9.86
CA LYS A 59 16.84 4.50 10.38
C LYS A 59 16.67 6.02 10.47
N LYS A 60 16.29 6.51 11.64
CA LYS A 60 16.80 7.80 12.09
C LYS A 60 18.22 7.52 12.58
N ASP A 61 19.18 7.59 11.66
CA ASP A 61 20.54 7.98 12.03
C ASP A 61 20.41 9.38 12.65
N ASP A 62 20.52 9.46 13.98
CA ASP A 62 20.67 10.73 14.69
C ASP A 62 22.16 10.80 15.12
N PRO A 63 23.00 11.60 14.45
CA PRO A 63 24.33 11.91 14.93
C PRO A 63 24.27 13.14 15.86
N GLN A 64 24.36 12.93 17.17
CA GLN A 64 24.68 13.95 18.18
C GLN A 64 25.60 13.34 19.24
#